data_AF-A0A6N2Z4F9-F1
#
_entry.id   AF-A0A6N2Z4F9-F1
#
_cell.length_a   1.000
_cell.length_b   1.000
_cell.length_c   1.000
_cell.angle_alpha   90.00
_cell.angle_beta   90.00
_cell.angle_gamma   90.00
#
_symmetry.space_group_name_H-M   'P 1'
#
loop_
_entity.id
_entity.type
_entity.pdbx_description
1 polymer ?
#
loop_
_entity_poly.entity_id
_entity_poly.type
_entity_poly.pdbx_seq_one_letter_code
_entity_poly.pdbx_strand_id
1 'polypeptide(L)'
;MSISKSQIESILNQTKQTKELVEKAPETAKQAAALEYCDNTIALWEVALEGLAAKDAEKKSEKVADEPAKAPAKKKATPKKKEEPPKEEPLIEETATDEVDDEDWLS
;
A
#
# COMPACT_ATOMS: atom_id res chain seq x y z
N MET A 1 -2.44 -17.21 -4.86
CA MET A 1 -2.55 -15.76 -4.63
C MET A 1 -1.32 -15.29 -3.85
N SER A 2 -0.81 -14.11 -4.14
CA SER A 2 0.34 -13.52 -3.44
C SER A 2 -0.12 -12.25 -2.73
N ILE A 3 0.36 -12.04 -1.50
CA ILE A 3 0.09 -10.82 -0.74
C ILE A 3 1.05 -9.74 -1.22
N SER A 4 0.51 -8.58 -1.60
CA SER A 4 1.28 -7.42 -2.01
C SER A 4 1.81 -6.63 -0.81
N LYS A 5 2.85 -5.84 -1.03
CA LYS A 5 3.41 -4.92 -0.02
C LYS A 5 2.34 -4.00 0.59
N SER A 6 1.50 -3.38 -0.26
CA SER A 6 0.43 -2.48 0.18
C SER A 6 -0.61 -3.20 1.03
N GLN A 7 -0.92 -4.47 0.73
CA GLN A 7 -1.81 -5.26 1.57
C GLN A 7 -1.21 -5.51 2.96
N ILE A 8 0.09 -5.81 3.06
CA ILE A 8 0.78 -5.99 4.35
C ILE A 8 0.77 -4.68 5.15
N GLU A 9 1.08 -3.55 4.51
CA GLU A 9 1.06 -2.24 5.15
C GLU A 9 -0.34 -1.87 5.67
N SER A 10 -1.39 -2.18 4.91
CA SER A 10 -2.79 -2.01 5.33
C SER A 10 -3.12 -2.87 6.55
N ILE A 11 -2.74 -4.16 6.54
CA ILE A 11 -2.99 -5.09 7.65
C ILE A 11 -2.25 -4.63 8.91
N LEU A 12 -1.01 -4.14 8.79
CA LEU A 12 -0.25 -3.58 9.91
C LEU A 12 -0.98 -2.39 10.53
N ASN A 13 -1.48 -1.46 9.70
CA ASN A 13 -2.23 -0.30 10.19
C ASN A 13 -3.53 -0.73 10.89
N GLN A 14 -4.30 -1.63 10.28
CA GLN A 14 -5.54 -2.16 10.88
C GLN A 14 -5.27 -2.89 12.20
N THR A 15 -4.18 -3.65 12.29
CA THR A 15 -3.81 -4.38 13.51
C THR A 15 -3.39 -3.42 14.62
N LYS A 16 -2.65 -2.35 14.30
CA LYS A 16 -2.30 -1.28 15.25
C LYS A 16 -3.55 -0.57 15.78
N GLN A 17 -4.48 -0.19 14.90
CA GLN A 17 -5.76 0.40 15.30
C GLN A 17 -6.58 -0.55 16.18
N THR A 18 -6.59 -1.85 15.84
CA THR A 18 -7.26 -2.87 16.64
C THR A 18 -6.64 -2.97 18.03
N LYS A 19 -5.31 -2.95 18.13
CA LYS A 19 -4.60 -2.93 19.41
C LYS A 19 -5.04 -1.74 20.26
N GLU A 20 -5.08 -0.53 19.70
CA GLU A 20 -5.55 0.68 20.42
C GLU A 20 -6.99 0.55 20.92
N LEU A 21 -7.87 -0.15 20.20
CA LEU A 21 -9.23 -0.44 20.65
C LEU A 21 -9.25 -1.45 21.80
N VAL A 22 -8.40 -2.48 21.73
CA VAL A 22 -8.25 -3.49 22.80
C VAL A 22 -7.64 -2.88 24.06
N GLU A 23 -6.73 -1.92 23.94
CA GLU A 23 -6.17 -1.18 25.09
C GLU A 23 -7.24 -0.37 25.83
N LYS A 24 -8.26 0.13 25.11
CA LYS A 24 -9.40 0.87 25.69
C LYS A 24 -10.49 -0.04 26.26
N ALA A 25 -10.43 -1.34 25.99
CA ALA A 25 -11.39 -2.31 26.50
C ALA A 25 -11.17 -2.57 28.01
N PRO A 26 -12.17 -3.07 28.75
CA PRO A 26 -12.00 -3.39 30.16
C PRO A 26 -10.89 -4.42 30.37
N GLU A 27 -10.00 -4.15 31.34
CA GLU A 27 -8.91 -5.04 31.72
C GLU A 27 -9.46 -6.38 32.22
N THR A 28 -9.30 -7.39 31.37
CA THR A 28 -9.73 -8.77 31.59
C THR A 28 -8.63 -9.69 31.07
N ALA A 29 -8.63 -10.97 31.49
CA ALA A 29 -7.70 -11.95 30.94
C ALA A 29 -7.81 -12.09 29.40
N LYS A 30 -9.00 -11.83 28.83
CA LYS A 30 -9.22 -11.84 27.38
C LYS A 30 -8.60 -10.61 26.70
N GLN A 31 -8.61 -9.46 27.36
CA GLN A 31 -8.00 -8.23 26.86
C GLN A 31 -6.48 -8.38 26.77
N ALA A 32 -5.84 -8.91 27.80
CA ALA A 32 -4.40 -9.20 27.77
C ALA A 32 -4.02 -10.19 26.65
N ALA A 33 -4.78 -11.28 26.48
CA ALA A 33 -4.56 -12.23 25.39
C ALA A 33 -4.77 -11.60 24.00
N ALA A 34 -5.73 -10.69 23.85
CA ALA A 34 -5.98 -9.98 22.60
C ALA A 34 -4.86 -8.97 22.28
N LEU A 35 -4.29 -8.30 23.27
CA LEU A 35 -3.12 -7.44 23.07
C LEU A 35 -1.91 -8.23 22.61
N GLU A 36 -1.62 -9.36 23.27
CA GLU A 36 -0.53 -10.25 22.88
C GLU A 36 -0.73 -10.78 21.45
N TYR A 37 -1.96 -11.14 21.08
CA TYR A 37 -2.28 -11.54 19.71
C TYR A 37 -2.02 -10.42 18.70
N CYS A 38 -2.38 -9.17 19.02
CA CYS A 38 -2.10 -8.03 18.15
C CYS A 38 -0.59 -7.82 17.98
N ASP A 39 0.18 -7.89 19.06
CA ASP A 39 1.64 -7.73 19.02
C ASP A 39 2.32 -8.83 18.20
N ASN A 40 1.92 -10.08 18.40
CA ASN A 40 2.42 -11.22 17.61
C ASN A 40 2.05 -11.09 16.13
N THR A 41 0.83 -10.60 15.83
CA THR A 41 0.37 -10.39 14.45
C THR A 41 1.15 -9.26 13.78
N ILE A 42 1.43 -8.16 14.49
CA ILE A 42 2.27 -7.06 13.98
C ILE A 42 3.66 -7.59 13.64
N ALA A 43 4.31 -8.31 14.56
CA ALA A 43 5.65 -8.87 14.34
C ALA A 43 5.68 -9.82 13.13
N LEU A 44 4.67 -10.68 12.96
CA LEU A 44 4.53 -11.57 11.81
C LEU A 44 4.53 -10.78 10.48
N TRP A 45 3.73 -9.72 10.42
CA TRP A 45 3.60 -8.92 9.19
C TRP A 45 4.81 -8.04 8.91
N GLU A 46 5.51 -7.56 9.94
CA GLU A 46 6.79 -6.85 9.79
C GLU A 46 7.86 -7.78 9.17
N VAL A 47 7.99 -9.01 9.67
CA VAL A 47 8.89 -10.01 9.08
C VAL A 47 8.51 -10.35 7.63
N ALA A 48 7.21 -10.45 7.34
CA ALA A 48 6.74 -10.68 5.97
C ALA A 48 7.10 -9.50 5.03
N LEU A 49 7.01 -8.27 5.53
CA LEU A 49 7.36 -7.06 4.79
C LEU A 49 8.86 -6.98 4.49
N GLU A 50 9.70 -7.30 5.47
CA GLU A 50 11.15 -7.39 5.32
C GLU A 50 11.54 -8.46 4.29
N GLY A 51 10.89 -9.62 4.35
CA GLY A 51 11.10 -10.71 3.39
C GLY A 51 10.72 -10.34 1.95
N LEU A 52 9.70 -9.48 1.75
CA LEU A 52 9.38 -8.93 0.42
C LEU A 52 10.45 -7.93 -0.03
N ALA A 53 10.86 -7.01 0.84
CA ALA A 53 11.88 -6.01 0.52
C ALA A 53 13.24 -6.64 0.18
N ALA A 54 13.62 -7.72 0.88
CA ALA A 54 14.84 -8.47 0.59
C ALA A 54 14.80 -9.13 -0.80
N LYS A 55 13.68 -9.75 -1.18
CA LYS A 55 13.49 -10.33 -2.52
C LYS A 55 13.57 -9.29 -3.63
N ASP A 56 13.02 -8.10 -3.41
CA ASP A 56 13.13 -6.99 -4.36
C ASP A 56 14.57 -6.49 -4.49
N ALA A 57 15.34 -6.47 -3.39
CA ALA A 57 16.75 -6.12 -3.39
C ALA A 57 17.63 -7.15 -4.10
N GLU A 58 17.37 -8.45 -3.92
CA GLU A 58 18.05 -9.53 -4.66
C GLU A 58 17.79 -9.44 -6.16
N LYS A 59 16.53 -9.25 -6.58
CA LYS A 59 16.18 -9.04 -7.99
C LYS A 59 16.86 -7.81 -8.61
N LYS A 60 16.97 -6.72 -7.85
CA LYS A 60 17.63 -5.50 -8.32
C LYS A 60 19.14 -5.67 -8.46
N SER A 61 19.76 -6.47 -7.58
CA SER A 61 21.19 -6.79 -7.64
C SER A 61 21.52 -7.72 -8.82
N GLU A 62 20.65 -8.70 -9.10
CA GLU A 62 20.83 -9.60 -10.25
C GLU A 62 20.71 -8.86 -11.60
N LYS A 63 19.83 -7.86 -11.69
CA LYS A 63 19.68 -7.04 -12.90
C LYS A 63 20.87 -6.10 -13.17
N VAL A 64 21.68 -5.77 -12.16
CA VAL A 64 22.89 -4.93 -12.31
C VAL A 64 24.13 -5.77 -12.66
N ALA A 65 24.10 -7.08 -12.36
CA ALA A 65 25.18 -8.00 -12.73
C ALA A 65 25.15 -8.41 -14.21
N ASP A 66 24.04 -8.21 -14.92
CA ASP A 66 23.88 -8.43 -16.36
C ASP A 66 23.86 -7.11 -17.15
N GLU A 67 24.77 -6.18 -16.81
CA GLU A 67 25.06 -5.03 -17.69
C GLU A 67 26.57 -5.02 -18.00
N PRO A 68 27.00 -5.38 -19.23
CA PRO A 68 28.41 -5.35 -19.58
C PRO A 68 28.91 -3.90 -19.58
N ALA A 69 29.98 -3.66 -18.84
CA ALA A 69 30.62 -2.37 -18.70
C ALA A 69 31.08 -1.74 -20.04
N LYS A 70 30.68 -0.48 -20.26
CA LYS A 70 31.38 0.63 -20.96
C LYS A 70 31.78 0.47 -22.44
N ALA A 71 31.18 1.34 -23.27
CA ALA A 71 31.90 2.10 -24.28
C ALA A 71 31.47 3.60 -24.21
N PRO A 72 32.37 4.57 -23.99
CA PRO A 72 32.00 5.99 -23.92
C PRO A 72 32.10 6.62 -25.32
N ALA A 73 30.96 6.89 -25.97
CA ALA A 73 30.93 7.71 -27.18
C ALA A 73 30.47 9.14 -26.86
N LYS A 74 31.35 10.08 -27.15
CA LYS A 74 31.24 11.52 -26.93
C LYS A 74 30.19 12.20 -27.82
N LYS A 75 29.48 13.16 -27.20
CA LYS A 75 29.09 14.50 -27.69
C LYS A 75 27.90 14.70 -28.68
N LYS A 76 27.01 15.60 -28.20
CA LYS A 76 26.27 16.68 -28.89
C LYS A 76 25.08 16.29 -29.78
N ALA A 77 23.87 16.64 -29.36
CA ALA A 77 23.22 17.92 -29.70
C ALA A 77 21.73 17.90 -29.31
N THR A 78 21.29 18.91 -28.58
CA THR A 78 19.89 19.35 -28.51
C THR A 78 19.43 19.87 -29.89
N PRO A 79 18.13 19.77 -30.21
CA PRO A 79 17.40 21.01 -30.39
C PRO A 79 15.98 21.02 -29.77
N LYS A 80 15.57 22.26 -29.50
CA LYS A 80 14.35 22.76 -28.84
C LYS A 80 13.06 22.55 -29.67
N LYS A 81 11.94 22.88 -29.00
CA LYS A 81 10.64 23.40 -29.52
C LYS A 81 9.58 22.27 -29.58
N LYS A 82 8.38 22.36 -29.00
CA LYS A 82 7.43 23.43 -28.62
C LYS A 82 6.40 22.68 -27.74
N GLU A 83 5.90 23.13 -26.59
CA GLU A 83 4.87 24.13 -26.37
C GLU A 83 4.32 23.81 -24.96
N GLU A 84 4.11 24.81 -24.14
CA GLU A 84 3.64 24.72 -22.75
C GLU A 84 2.29 25.48 -22.68
N PRO A 85 1.57 25.45 -21.54
CA PRO A 85 0.47 24.58 -21.08
C PRO A 85 -0.88 25.37 -21.20
N PRO A 86 -1.85 25.39 -20.26
CA PRO A 86 -2.58 24.40 -19.46
C PRO A 86 -4.10 24.38 -19.83
N LYS A 87 -4.93 23.49 -19.25
CA LYS A 87 -6.32 23.87 -18.99
C LYS A 87 -6.93 23.15 -17.79
N GLU A 88 -7.33 24.00 -16.85
CA GLU A 88 -8.16 23.81 -15.68
C GLU A 88 -9.40 22.94 -15.88
N GLU A 89 -9.86 22.46 -14.72
CA GLU A 89 -11.07 21.73 -14.37
C GLU A 89 -12.38 22.27 -14.99
N PRO A 90 -13.46 21.51 -14.89
CA PRO A 90 -14.38 21.92 -13.84
C PRO A 90 -14.89 20.75 -13.00
N LEU A 91 -14.83 20.99 -11.69
CA LEU A 91 -15.82 20.60 -10.70
C LEU A 91 -17.24 20.70 -11.30
N ILE A 92 -17.96 19.57 -11.39
CA ILE A 92 -19.41 19.57 -11.24
C ILE A 92 -19.80 18.48 -10.23
N GLU A 93 -20.19 18.96 -9.07
CA GLU A 93 -21.06 18.28 -8.12
C GLU A 93 -22.44 18.11 -8.79
N GLU A 94 -22.85 16.88 -9.11
CA GLU A 94 -24.27 16.57 -9.29
C GLU A 94 -24.66 15.53 -8.24
N THR A 95 -25.12 16.06 -7.11
CA THR A 95 -26.22 15.47 -6.37
C THR A 95 -27.43 15.32 -7.30
N ALA A 96 -27.77 14.11 -7.70
CA ALA A 96 -29.10 13.79 -8.22
C ALA A 96 -29.47 12.37 -7.77
N THR A 97 -30.18 12.33 -6.65
CA THR A 97 -31.17 11.32 -6.28
C THR A 97 -31.99 10.86 -7.49
N ASP A 98 -32.13 9.54 -7.67
CA ASP A 98 -33.30 8.85 -8.25
C ASP A 98 -33.13 7.34 -7.91
N GLU A 99 -33.60 6.89 -6.75
CA GLU A 99 -34.91 6.24 -6.51
C GLU A 99 -34.95 4.75 -6.95
N VAL A 100 -35.50 3.90 -6.07
CA VAL A 100 -35.90 2.48 -6.27
C VAL A 100 -34.75 1.45 -6.11
N ASP A 101 -34.76 0.48 -5.18
CA ASP A 101 -35.85 -0.29 -4.59
C ASP A 101 -35.46 -0.84 -3.19
N ASP A 102 -36.37 -0.68 -2.23
CA ASP A 102 -36.26 -1.08 -0.83
C ASP A 102 -37.14 -2.33 -0.63
N GLU A 103 -36.83 -3.47 -1.29
CA GLU A 103 -37.62 -4.71 -1.17
C GLU A 103 -36.74 -5.98 -1.25
N ASP A 104 -36.01 -6.29 -0.18
CA ASP A 104 -35.72 -7.71 0.16
C ASP A 104 -35.49 -7.92 1.67
N TRP A 105 -36.29 -7.22 2.49
CA TRP A 105 -36.46 -7.56 3.89
C TRP A 105 -37.76 -8.36 4.04
N LEU A 106 -37.63 -9.69 4.12
CA LEU A 106 -38.65 -10.74 4.40
C LEU A 106 -39.14 -11.55 3.20
N SER A 107 -38.44 -12.65 2.90
CA SER A 107 -39.06 -13.95 2.62
C SER A 107 -38.14 -15.11 3.00
#